data_AF-A0A820DCF8-F1
#
_entry.id   AF-A0A820DCF8-F1
#
_cell.length_a   1.000
_cell.length_b   1.000
_cell.length_c   1.000
_cell.angle_alpha   90.00
_cell.angle_beta   90.00
_cell.angle_gamma   90.00
#
_symmetry.space_group_name_H-M   'P 1'
#
loop_
_entity.id
_entity.type
_entity.pdbx_description
1 polymer ?
#
loop_
_entity_poly.entity_id
_entity_poly.type
_entity_poly.pdbx_seq_one_letter_code
_entity_poly.pdbx_strand_id
1 'polypeptide(L)'
;MIEQLFSACVVLAILGLIVLSIICLLRSFNMAARSENEKYFQDPITKSRKQFSSLNDSHSKYLSVIIPAYKEVDRLPTMIKDTMSYLEQRQAKDQSFTYELIIVDDGSPDKTSEIALQYSKQYGTDIVRVLTLDVNRGKGGAGVLSARGQWILFADADGATKFSDFTKVENKARDNIK
;
A
#
# COMPACT_ATOMS: atom_id res chain seq x y z
N MET A 1 -23.73 -48.50 -22.74
CA MET A 1 -24.23 -47.91 -21.48
C MET A 1 -23.08 -47.43 -20.58
N ILE A 2 -22.07 -48.26 -20.28
CA ILE A 2 -20.92 -47.89 -19.44
C ILE A 2 -20.08 -46.75 -20.05
N GLU A 3 -19.77 -46.79 -21.35
CA GLU A 3 -18.98 -45.71 -21.98
C GLU A 3 -19.69 -44.35 -22.01
N GLN A 4 -21.01 -44.35 -22.24
CA GLN A 4 -21.81 -43.12 -22.19
C GLN A 4 -21.86 -42.53 -20.79
N LEU A 5 -21.98 -43.39 -19.76
CA LEU A 5 -21.91 -42.97 -18.37
C LEU A 5 -20.53 -42.39 -18.03
N PHE A 6 -19.45 -43.05 -18.46
CA PHE A 6 -18.08 -42.57 -18.26
C PHE A 6 -17.84 -41.21 -18.95
N SER A 7 -18.25 -41.06 -20.21
CA SER A 7 -18.14 -39.79 -20.93
C SER A 7 -18.94 -38.68 -20.27
N ALA A 8 -20.14 -38.96 -19.75
CA ALA A 8 -20.95 -38.00 -19.01
C ALA A 8 -20.26 -37.55 -17.70
N CYS A 9 -19.65 -38.48 -16.96
CA CYS A 9 -18.88 -38.16 -15.76
C CYS A 9 -17.66 -37.27 -16.08
N VAL A 10 -16.94 -37.55 -17.18
CA VAL A 10 -15.79 -36.72 -17.61
C VAL A 10 -16.25 -35.30 -17.97
N VAL A 11 -17.35 -35.16 -18.72
CA VAL A 11 -17.89 -33.84 -19.08
C VAL A 11 -18.33 -33.07 -17.83
N LEU A 12 -19.00 -33.71 -16.87
CA LEU A 12 -19.38 -33.08 -15.61
C LEU A 12 -18.17 -32.66 -14.77
N ALA A 13 -17.11 -33.47 -14.74
CA ALA A 13 -15.87 -33.13 -14.05
C ALA A 13 -15.19 -31.90 -14.69
N ILE A 14 -15.13 -31.85 -16.03
CA ILE A 14 -14.58 -30.69 -16.76
C ILE A 14 -15.41 -29.43 -16.50
N LEU A 15 -16.74 -29.53 -16.59
CA LEU A 15 -17.64 -28.41 -16.28
C LEU A 15 -17.46 -27.94 -14.83
N GLY A 16 -17.33 -28.87 -13.88
CA GLY A 16 -17.04 -28.56 -12.49
C GLY A 16 -15.72 -27.82 -12.30
N LEU A 17 -14.65 -28.25 -12.99
CA LEU A 17 -13.35 -27.56 -12.97
C LEU A 17 -13.45 -26.17 -13.60
N ILE A 18 -14.18 -26.01 -14.70
CA ILE A 18 -14.41 -24.70 -15.33
C ILE A 18 -15.15 -23.78 -14.36
N VAL A 19 -16.25 -24.23 -13.75
CA VAL A 19 -17.01 -23.45 -12.76
C VAL A 19 -16.12 -23.07 -11.57
N LEU A 20 -15.35 -24.01 -11.03
CA LEU A 20 -14.42 -23.75 -9.94
C LEU A 20 -13.36 -22.71 -10.35
N SER A 21 -12.80 -22.82 -11.56
CA SER A 21 -11.82 -21.86 -12.08
C SER A 21 -12.41 -20.45 -12.21
N ILE A 22 -13.67 -20.34 -12.68
CA ILE A 22 -14.39 -19.08 -12.78
C ILE A 22 -14.62 -18.50 -11.38
N ILE A 23 -15.04 -19.31 -10.40
CA ILE A 23 -15.22 -18.87 -9.01
C ILE A 23 -13.88 -18.36 -8.42
N CYS A 24 -12.79 -19.09 -8.65
CA CYS A 24 -11.45 -18.66 -8.22
C CYS A 24 -11.06 -17.32 -8.86
N LEU A 25 -11.24 -17.17 -10.17
CA LEU A 25 -10.95 -15.92 -10.89
C LEU A 25 -11.79 -14.75 -10.35
N LEU A 26 -13.11 -14.93 -10.19
CA LEU A 26 -14.01 -13.91 -9.66
C LEU A 26 -13.63 -13.49 -8.23
N ARG A 27 -13.20 -14.44 -7.38
CA ARG A 27 -12.69 -14.12 -6.04
C ARG A 27 -11.38 -13.33 -6.11
N SER A 28 -10.44 -13.73 -6.96
CA SER A 28 -9.18 -13.00 -7.15
C SER A 28 -9.41 -11.56 -7.64
N PHE A 29 -10.34 -11.35 -8.57
CA PHE A 29 -10.71 -10.01 -9.04
C PHE A 29 -11.34 -9.16 -7.93
N ASN A 30 -12.26 -9.73 -7.14
CA ASN A 30 -12.88 -9.00 -6.03
C ASN A 30 -11.89 -8.64 -4.91
N MET A 31 -10.90 -9.49 -4.65
CA MET A 31 -9.81 -9.16 -3.71
C MET A 31 -8.93 -8.02 -4.20
N ALA A 32 -8.78 -7.85 -5.51
CA ALA A 32 -8.00 -6.76 -6.10
C ALA A 32 -8.78 -5.42 -6.16
N ALA A 33 -10.11 -5.46 -6.08
CA ALA A 33 -10.95 -4.28 -6.20
C ALA A 33 -10.89 -3.41 -4.94
N ARG A 34 -10.42 -2.16 -5.09
CA ARG A 34 -10.39 -1.16 -4.01
C ARG A 34 -11.81 -0.79 -3.59
N SER A 35 -12.09 -0.79 -2.28
CA SER A 35 -13.40 -0.38 -1.76
C SER A 35 -13.58 1.14 -1.83
N GLU A 36 -14.83 1.63 -1.68
CA GLU A 36 -15.08 3.08 -1.59
C GLU A 36 -14.42 3.70 -0.35
N ASN A 37 -14.37 2.99 0.78
CA ASN A 37 -13.72 3.50 2.00
C ASN A 37 -12.22 3.69 1.80
N GLU A 38 -11.60 2.74 1.09
CA GLU A 38 -10.17 2.75 0.83
C GLU A 38 -9.73 3.91 -0.08
N LYS A 39 -10.65 4.65 -0.71
CA LYS A 39 -10.33 5.87 -1.48
C LYS A 39 -10.08 7.09 -0.61
N TYR A 40 -10.33 7.00 0.69
CA TYR A 40 -10.23 8.12 1.63
C TYR A 40 -9.29 7.80 2.79
N PHE A 41 -8.71 8.85 3.37
CA PHE A 41 -8.05 8.81 4.67
C PHE A 41 -8.73 9.78 5.62
N GLN A 42 -8.55 9.56 6.91
CA GLN A 42 -9.07 10.43 7.95
C GLN A 42 -8.01 11.43 8.39
N ASP A 43 -8.43 12.69 8.56
CA ASP A 43 -7.63 13.66 9.29
C ASP A 43 -7.78 13.44 10.80
N PRO A 44 -6.71 13.09 11.53
CA PRO A 44 -6.82 12.72 12.94
C PRO A 44 -7.17 13.91 13.84
N ILE A 45 -7.00 15.15 13.36
CA ILE A 45 -7.30 16.39 14.10
C ILE A 45 -8.74 16.81 13.83
N THR A 46 -9.10 17.06 12.57
CA THR A 46 -10.45 17.56 12.22
C THR A 46 -11.50 16.46 12.17
N LYS A 47 -11.07 15.19 12.20
CA LYS A 47 -11.90 13.99 11.99
C LYS A 47 -12.60 13.95 10.63
N SER A 48 -12.26 14.84 9.69
CA SER A 48 -12.83 14.83 8.35
C SER A 48 -12.21 13.73 7.48
N ARG A 49 -13.00 13.21 6.53
CA ARG A 49 -12.50 12.33 5.47
C ARG A 49 -11.96 13.17 4.32
N LYS A 50 -10.78 12.81 3.83
CA LYS A 50 -10.12 13.41 2.67
C LYS A 50 -9.84 12.32 1.65
N GLN A 51 -10.01 12.62 0.38
CA GLN A 51 -9.75 11.65 -0.68
C GLN A 51 -8.24 11.53 -0.94
N PHE A 52 -7.77 10.31 -1.21
CA PHE A 52 -6.44 10.11 -1.77
C PHE A 52 -6.36 10.65 -3.20
N SER A 53 -5.15 11.03 -3.62
CA SER A 53 -4.87 11.35 -5.02
C SER A 53 -4.92 10.08 -5.87
N SER A 54 -5.17 10.26 -7.15
CA SER A 54 -5.08 9.22 -8.18
C SER A 54 -3.69 9.20 -8.81
N LEU A 55 -3.26 8.05 -9.33
CA LEU A 55 -2.03 7.93 -10.13
C LEU A 55 -2.06 8.75 -11.43
N ASN A 56 -3.24 9.12 -11.90
CA ASN A 56 -3.42 9.93 -13.10
C ASN A 56 -3.33 11.44 -12.81
N ASP A 57 -3.31 11.84 -11.53
CA ASP A 57 -3.16 13.24 -11.15
C ASP A 57 -1.70 13.68 -11.30
N SER A 58 -1.48 14.96 -11.57
CA SER A 58 -0.12 15.53 -11.55
C SER A 58 0.53 15.31 -10.18
N HIS A 59 1.79 14.89 -10.18
CA HIS A 59 2.56 14.70 -8.95
C HIS A 59 2.68 16.01 -8.17
N SER A 60 2.50 15.94 -6.84
CA SER A 60 2.63 17.09 -5.93
C SER A 60 3.74 16.89 -4.89
N LYS A 61 4.32 15.69 -4.84
CA LYS A 61 5.50 15.35 -4.04
C LYS A 61 6.58 14.78 -4.96
N TYR A 62 7.83 14.89 -4.55
CA TYR A 62 8.92 14.21 -5.24
C TYR A 62 8.90 12.69 -4.94
N LEU A 63 8.70 12.31 -3.67
CA LEU A 63 8.70 10.91 -3.23
C LEU A 63 7.46 10.56 -2.39
N SER A 64 6.80 9.46 -2.71
CA SER A 64 5.87 8.77 -1.82
C SER A 64 6.51 7.50 -1.28
N VAL A 65 6.70 7.41 0.03
CA VAL A 65 7.10 6.18 0.71
C VAL A 65 5.84 5.44 1.16
N ILE A 66 5.71 4.17 0.82
CA ILE A 66 4.59 3.32 1.21
C ILE A 66 5.11 2.25 2.16
N ILE A 67 4.50 2.15 3.33
CA ILE A 67 4.82 1.13 4.34
C ILE A 67 3.56 0.29 4.60
N PRO A 68 3.51 -0.96 4.13
CA PRO A 68 2.45 -1.88 4.51
C PRO A 68 2.62 -2.29 5.98
N ALA A 69 1.52 -2.40 6.70
CA ALA A 69 1.51 -2.80 8.10
C ALA A 69 0.36 -3.78 8.34
N TYR A 70 0.68 -4.94 8.92
CA TYR A 70 -0.32 -5.88 9.43
C TYR A 70 0.15 -6.44 10.76
N LYS A 71 -0.56 -6.12 11.84
CA LYS A 71 -0.17 -6.48 13.21
C LYS A 71 1.25 -6.02 13.56
N GLU A 72 1.51 -4.72 13.36
CA GLU A 72 2.84 -4.12 13.46
C GLU A 72 2.98 -3.14 14.61
N VAL A 73 2.16 -3.27 15.67
CA VAL A 73 2.16 -2.39 16.85
C VAL A 73 3.57 -2.10 17.40
N ASP A 74 4.44 -3.11 17.46
CA ASP A 74 5.77 -2.98 18.04
C ASP A 74 6.84 -2.46 17.06
N ARG A 75 6.76 -2.85 15.78
CA ARG A 75 7.81 -2.52 14.78
C ARG A 75 7.53 -1.22 14.03
N LEU A 76 6.26 -0.92 13.76
CA LEU A 76 5.85 0.26 13.00
C LEU A 76 6.39 1.58 13.58
N PRO A 77 6.39 1.83 14.90
CA PRO A 77 6.97 3.05 15.47
C PRO A 77 8.45 3.27 15.10
N THR A 78 9.27 2.22 15.18
CA THR A 78 10.71 2.30 14.87
C THR A 78 10.90 2.57 13.38
N MET A 79 10.18 1.83 12.53
CA MET A 79 10.24 2.02 11.09
C MET A 79 9.85 3.44 10.66
N ILE A 80 8.77 4.00 11.23
CA ILE A 80 8.34 5.37 10.94
C ILE A 80 9.43 6.36 11.36
N LYS A 81 10.01 6.21 12.55
CA LYS A 81 11.09 7.11 13.03
C LYS A 81 12.30 7.09 12.11
N ASP A 82 12.76 5.91 11.71
CA ASP A 82 13.90 5.77 10.80
C ASP A 82 13.61 6.37 9.42
N THR A 83 12.40 6.12 8.90
CA THR A 83 11.91 6.71 7.65
C THR A 83 11.91 8.23 7.71
N MET A 84 11.27 8.79 8.75
CA MET A 84 11.14 10.24 8.92
C MET A 84 12.50 10.89 9.11
N SER A 85 13.39 10.30 9.90
CA SER A 85 14.75 10.81 10.10
C SER A 85 15.50 10.93 8.77
N TYR A 86 15.42 9.92 7.91
CA TYR A 86 16.04 9.97 6.58
C TYR A 86 15.41 11.07 5.69
N LEU A 87 14.07 11.12 5.61
CA LEU A 87 13.35 12.05 4.74
C LEU A 87 13.57 13.51 5.15
N GLU A 88 13.52 13.80 6.45
CA GLU A 88 13.77 15.14 7.01
C GLU A 88 15.22 15.59 6.79
N GLN A 89 16.20 14.70 7.03
CA GLN A 89 17.61 15.01 6.76
C GLN A 89 17.86 15.31 5.29
N ARG A 90 17.15 14.62 4.38
CA ARG A 90 17.25 14.86 2.95
C ARG A 90 16.61 16.17 2.54
N GLN A 91 15.42 16.48 3.03
CA GLN A 91 14.75 17.76 2.79
C GLN A 91 15.56 18.95 3.35
N ALA A 92 16.21 18.77 4.50
CA ALA A 92 17.09 19.80 5.07
C ALA A 92 18.29 20.14 4.15
N LYS A 93 18.78 19.16 3.39
CA LYS A 93 19.87 19.33 2.40
C LYS A 93 19.38 19.88 1.07
N ASP A 94 18.15 19.60 0.68
CA ASP A 94 17.53 20.01 -0.57
C ASP A 94 16.06 20.37 -0.33
N GLN A 95 15.77 21.68 -0.30
CA GLN A 95 14.41 22.19 -0.06
C GLN A 95 13.42 21.85 -1.19
N SER A 96 13.91 21.48 -2.38
CA SER A 96 13.06 21.03 -3.48
C SER A 96 12.58 19.58 -3.29
N PHE A 97 13.26 18.82 -2.43
CA PHE A 97 12.87 17.46 -2.08
C PHE A 97 11.63 17.48 -1.18
N THR A 98 10.47 17.21 -1.77
CA THR A 98 9.20 17.06 -1.07
C THR A 98 8.82 15.58 -0.98
N TYR A 99 8.23 15.18 0.15
CA TYR A 99 7.88 13.79 0.35
C TYR A 99 6.55 13.61 1.06
N GLU A 100 6.09 12.37 1.06
CA GLU A 100 5.05 11.89 1.94
C GLU A 100 5.33 10.44 2.36
N LEU A 101 4.71 10.04 3.45
CA LEU A 101 4.66 8.69 3.96
C LEU A 101 3.19 8.23 4.00
N ILE A 102 2.91 7.12 3.33
CA ILE A 102 1.61 6.44 3.38
C ILE A 102 1.79 5.14 4.14
N ILE A 103 1.18 5.07 5.32
CA ILE A 103 1.09 3.84 6.11
C ILE A 103 -0.17 3.13 5.67
N VAL A 104 -0.03 1.89 5.20
CA VAL A 104 -1.15 1.06 4.74
C VAL A 104 -1.40 -0.01 5.79
N ASP A 105 -2.39 0.21 6.66
CA ASP A 105 -2.86 -0.84 7.55
C ASP A 105 -3.72 -1.83 6.77
N ASP A 106 -3.20 -3.05 6.60
CA ASP A 106 -3.79 -4.14 5.83
C ASP A 106 -4.88 -4.89 6.63
N GLY A 107 -5.80 -4.12 7.23
CA GLY A 107 -6.91 -4.65 8.02
C GLY A 107 -6.48 -5.30 9.33
N SER A 108 -5.53 -4.69 10.06
CA SER A 108 -5.07 -5.22 11.34
C SER A 108 -6.20 -5.30 12.37
N PRO A 109 -6.31 -6.40 13.14
CA PRO A 109 -7.26 -6.52 14.23
C PRO A 109 -6.76 -5.89 15.54
N ASP A 110 -5.55 -5.33 15.54
CA ASP A 110 -4.91 -4.72 16.70
C ASP A 110 -4.78 -3.20 16.54
N LYS A 111 -3.95 -2.58 17.38
CA LYS A 111 -3.81 -1.11 17.47
C LYS A 111 -2.94 -0.49 16.38
N THR A 112 -2.59 -1.23 15.32
CA THR A 112 -1.68 -0.76 14.26
C THR A 112 -2.17 0.55 13.62
N SER A 113 -3.43 0.63 13.18
CA SER A 113 -4.05 1.86 12.65
C SER A 113 -3.98 3.04 13.63
N GLU A 114 -4.21 2.79 14.91
CA GLU A 114 -4.25 3.84 15.93
C GLU A 114 -2.88 4.47 16.15
N ILE A 115 -1.83 3.63 16.16
CA ILE A 115 -0.44 4.08 16.22
C ILE A 115 -0.09 4.88 14.96
N ALA A 116 -0.44 4.38 13.78
CA ALA A 116 -0.22 5.10 12.52
C ALA A 116 -0.87 6.49 12.53
N LEU A 117 -2.11 6.59 13.04
CA LEU A 117 -2.85 7.84 13.15
C LEU A 117 -2.21 8.83 14.13
N GLN A 118 -1.52 8.36 15.17
CA GLN A 118 -0.75 9.24 16.07
C GLN A 118 0.36 9.96 15.31
N TYR A 119 1.08 9.26 14.43
CA TYR A 119 2.11 9.86 13.59
C TYR A 119 1.52 10.79 12.53
N SER A 120 0.37 10.44 11.94
CA SER A 120 -0.37 11.38 11.07
C SER A 120 -0.76 12.66 11.80
N LYS A 121 -1.15 12.56 13.07
CA LYS A 121 -1.46 13.72 13.91
C LYS A 121 -0.21 14.56 14.22
N GLN A 122 0.91 13.90 14.50
CA GLN A 122 2.17 14.54 14.85
C GLN A 122 2.77 15.32 13.66
N TYR A 123 2.84 14.70 12.48
CA TYR A 123 3.48 15.27 11.30
C TYR A 123 2.51 16.01 10.36
N GLY A 124 1.21 15.84 10.56
CA GLY A 124 0.18 16.40 9.71
C GLY A 124 -0.14 15.52 8.49
N THR A 125 -1.37 15.66 8.00
CA THR A 125 -1.91 14.85 6.90
C THR A 125 -1.30 15.14 5.53
N ASP A 126 -0.51 16.20 5.40
CA ASP A 126 0.26 16.46 4.18
C ASP A 126 1.59 15.68 4.14
N ILE A 127 2.09 15.21 5.29
CA ILE A 127 3.34 14.46 5.37
C ILE A 127 3.05 12.97 5.62
N VAL A 128 2.20 12.65 6.60
CA VAL A 128 1.89 11.26 6.97
C VAL A 128 0.40 11.00 6.80
N ARG A 129 0.06 10.06 5.91
CA ARG A 129 -1.31 9.62 5.64
C ARG A 129 -1.47 8.14 6.01
N VAL A 130 -2.65 7.77 6.50
CA VAL A 130 -2.98 6.40 6.89
C VAL A 130 -4.09 5.89 5.99
N LEU A 131 -3.83 4.80 5.29
CA LEU A 131 -4.82 4.03 4.53
C LEU A 131 -5.13 2.76 5.32
N THR A 132 -6.36 2.61 5.80
CA THR A 132 -6.84 1.38 6.43
C THR A 132 -7.65 0.59 5.39
N LEU A 133 -7.24 -0.63 5.11
CA LEU A 133 -7.95 -1.53 4.21
C LEU A 133 -9.11 -2.22 4.93
N ASP A 134 -10.23 -2.41 4.23
CA ASP A 134 -11.41 -3.06 4.80
C ASP A 134 -11.18 -4.57 5.01
N VAL A 135 -10.32 -5.16 4.17
CA VAL A 135 -9.94 -6.56 4.21
C VAL A 135 -8.44 -6.71 4.02
N ASN A 136 -7.86 -7.68 4.71
CA ASN A 136 -6.46 -8.05 4.52
C ASN A 136 -6.23 -8.59 3.10
N ARG A 137 -5.30 -7.98 2.35
CA ARG A 137 -4.94 -8.31 0.96
C ARG A 137 -3.46 -8.64 0.80
N GLY A 138 -2.72 -8.64 1.90
CA GLY A 138 -1.27 -8.75 1.92
C GLY A 138 -0.59 -7.43 1.54
N LYS A 139 0.74 -7.49 1.45
CA LYS A 139 1.59 -6.31 1.28
C LYS A 139 1.30 -5.52 0.00
N GLY A 140 0.82 -6.18 -1.05
CA GLY A 140 0.49 -5.55 -2.35
C GLY A 140 -0.76 -4.68 -2.38
N GLY A 141 -1.34 -4.32 -1.22
CA GLY A 141 -2.56 -3.51 -1.11
C GLY A 141 -2.50 -2.14 -1.82
N ALA A 142 -3.61 -1.40 -1.75
CA ALA A 142 -3.88 -0.18 -2.55
C ALA A 142 -3.00 1.06 -2.24
N GLY A 143 -1.88 0.90 -1.52
CA GLY A 143 -0.98 2.00 -1.16
C GLY A 143 -0.44 2.75 -2.36
N VAL A 144 -0.04 2.03 -3.41
CA VAL A 144 0.50 2.63 -4.65
C VAL A 144 -0.54 3.52 -5.32
N LEU A 145 -1.79 3.06 -5.37
CA LEU A 145 -2.92 3.80 -5.95
C LEU A 145 -3.31 5.06 -5.17
N SER A 146 -2.67 5.30 -4.03
CA SER A 146 -2.96 6.43 -3.13
C SER A 146 -1.84 7.47 -3.12
N ALA A 147 -0.72 7.16 -3.77
CA ALA A 147 0.48 7.99 -3.83
C ALA A 147 0.27 9.23 -4.71
N ARG A 148 0.94 10.33 -4.36
CA ARG A 148 1.00 11.58 -5.15
C ARG A 148 2.43 12.03 -5.45
N GLY A 149 3.40 11.16 -5.22
CA GLY A 149 4.80 11.34 -5.52
C GLY A 149 5.12 11.02 -6.96
N GLN A 150 6.11 11.73 -7.53
CA GLN A 150 6.71 11.38 -8.81
C GLN A 150 7.39 10.01 -8.74
N TRP A 151 8.08 9.75 -7.64
CA TRP A 151 8.67 8.46 -7.31
C TRP A 151 7.86 7.79 -6.22
N ILE A 152 7.70 6.48 -6.33
CA ILE A 152 7.02 5.66 -5.33
C ILE A 152 8.01 4.61 -4.82
N LEU A 153 8.32 4.68 -3.53
CA LEU A 153 9.14 3.71 -2.82
C LEU A 153 8.25 2.82 -1.96
N PHE A 154 8.27 1.53 -2.24
CA PHE A 154 7.59 0.54 -1.41
C PHE A 154 8.60 -0.07 -0.42
N ALA A 155 8.40 0.16 0.89
CA ALA A 155 9.34 -0.23 1.94
C ALA A 155 8.65 -1.11 2.98
N ASP A 156 9.21 -2.29 3.25
CA ASP A 156 8.66 -3.22 4.23
C ASP A 156 8.82 -2.69 5.67
N ALA A 157 7.85 -2.96 6.53
CA ALA A 157 7.85 -2.47 7.92
C ALA A 157 8.86 -3.19 8.84
N ASP A 158 9.45 -4.29 8.38
CA ASP A 158 10.40 -5.10 9.14
C ASP A 158 11.82 -4.52 9.21
N GLY A 159 12.08 -3.42 8.50
CA GLY A 159 13.39 -2.77 8.48
C GLY A 159 14.48 -3.54 7.75
N ALA A 160 14.12 -4.55 6.94
CA ALA A 160 15.10 -5.31 6.15
C ALA A 160 15.87 -4.43 5.15
N THR A 161 15.30 -3.30 4.74
CA THR A 161 15.92 -2.32 3.85
C THR A 161 16.26 -1.04 4.60
N LYS A 162 17.52 -0.60 4.51
CA LYS A 162 17.95 0.70 5.05
C LYS A 162 17.65 1.81 4.06
N PHE A 163 17.03 2.91 4.50
CA PHE A 163 16.76 4.06 3.63
C PHE A 163 18.01 4.70 3.03
N SER A 164 19.18 4.51 3.65
CA SER A 164 20.46 4.90 3.07
C SER A 164 20.75 4.24 1.71
N ASP A 165 20.16 3.08 1.43
CA ASP A 165 20.32 2.40 0.14
C ASP A 165 19.39 2.96 -0.95
N PHE A 166 18.33 3.68 -0.59
CA PHE A 166 17.41 4.29 -1.55
C PHE A 166 18.15 5.24 -2.50
N THR A 167 19.11 6.04 -2.01
CA THR A 167 19.90 6.95 -2.85
C THR A 167 20.62 6.22 -3.98
N LYS A 168 21.12 5.00 -3.75
CA LYS A 168 21.80 4.20 -4.77
C LYS A 168 20.81 3.75 -5.85
N VAL A 169 19.64 3.27 -5.44
CA VAL A 169 18.57 2.82 -6.34
C VAL A 169 18.05 3.98 -7.18
N GLU A 170 17.78 5.11 -6.54
CA GLU A 170 17.29 6.33 -7.19
C GLU A 170 18.27 6.84 -8.25
N ASN A 171 19.56 6.96 -7.92
CA ASN A 171 20.56 7.44 -8.88
C ASN A 171 20.61 6.53 -10.11
N LYS A 172 20.65 5.21 -9.91
CA LYS A 172 20.59 4.25 -11.02
C LYS A 172 19.30 4.33 -11.82
N ALA A 173 18.14 4.52 -11.17
CA ALA A 173 16.87 4.64 -11.87
C ALA A 173 16.82 5.91 -12.74
N ARG A 174 17.31 7.03 -12.21
CA ARG A 174 17.40 8.31 -12.94
C ARG A 174 18.30 8.23 -14.17
N ASP A 175 19.39 7.48 -14.08
CA ASP A 175 20.32 7.31 -15.21
C ASP A 175 19.72 6.50 -16.37
N ASN A 176 18.73 5.64 -16.10
CA ASN A 176 18.09 4.78 -17.11
C ASN A 176 16.78 5.36 -17.70
N ILE A 177 16.28 6.48 -17.17
CA ILE A 177 15.03 7.13 -17.61
C ILE A 177 15.32 8.39 -18.46
N LYS A 178 16.60 8.73 -18.67
CA LYS A 178 17.04 9.74 -19.64
C LYS A 178 17.16 9.14 -21.03
#